data_AF-A0A229WL30-F1
#
_entry.id   AF-A0A229WL30-F1
#
_cell.length_a   1.000
_cell.length_b   1.000
_cell.length_c   1.000
_cell.angle_alpha   90.00
_cell.angle_beta   90.00
_cell.angle_gamma   90.00
#
_symmetry.space_group_name_H-M   'P 1'
#
loop_
_entity.id
_entity.type
_entity.pdbx_description
1 polymer ?
#
loop_
_entity_poly.entity_id
_entity_poly.type
_entity_poly.pdbx_seq_one_letter_code
_entity_poly.pdbx_strand_id
1 'polypeptide(L)'
;MTALLSDYLHLTKALGHVAISQLPFQVLMSPAWYISASRPTSPSVVSILTAIPQSTLTCFHRLFGRVVLAPLLIMHATLYLSFFVQSPHPDFSSLLAKRIRELDVQWGLCGIVIMIFILLLARPLGSTGGLWAMKTASIHMRRQVFYIAHVLLIAAMCLAAYYHVAQAQTYVLQTLGAFALDTACCWVFSRDKKH
;
A
#
# COMPACT_ATOMS: atom_id res chain seq x y z
N MET A 1 32.25 4.08 -18.17
CA MET A 1 30.90 4.67 -17.95
C MET A 1 29.78 3.62 -17.80
N THR A 2 30.08 2.32 -17.82
CA THR A 2 29.09 1.22 -17.85
C THR A 2 28.74 0.63 -16.47
N ALA A 3 29.71 0.56 -15.55
CA ALA A 3 29.48 0.02 -14.19
C ALA A 3 28.51 0.89 -13.36
N LEU A 4 28.73 2.21 -13.34
CA LEU A 4 27.92 3.16 -12.56
C LEU A 4 26.45 3.20 -13.02
N LEU A 5 26.20 3.04 -14.33
CA LEU A 5 24.84 2.94 -14.87
C LEU A 5 24.18 1.60 -14.50
N SER A 6 24.96 0.52 -14.51
CA SER A 6 24.52 -0.80 -14.06
C SER A 6 24.11 -0.75 -12.59
N ASP A 7 24.96 -0.19 -11.73
CA ASP A 7 24.72 -0.06 -10.29
C ASP A 7 23.47 0.79 -10.00
N TYR A 8 23.29 1.88 -10.75
CA TYR A 8 22.08 2.72 -10.67
C TYR A 8 20.80 1.92 -10.96
N LEU A 9 20.81 1.12 -12.04
CA LEU A 9 19.67 0.28 -12.40
C LEU A 9 19.41 -0.86 -11.40
N HIS A 10 20.47 -1.42 -10.83
CA HIS A 10 20.35 -2.42 -9.76
C HIS A 10 19.74 -1.81 -8.50
N LEU A 11 20.17 -0.61 -8.11
CA LEU A 11 19.65 0.11 -6.96
C LEU A 11 18.15 0.37 -7.09
N THR A 12 17.70 0.94 -8.23
CA THR A 12 16.27 1.22 -8.40
C THR A 12 15.42 -0.05 -8.37
N LYS A 13 15.89 -1.16 -8.98
CA LYS A 13 15.20 -2.46 -8.89
C LYS A 13 15.14 -2.97 -7.46
N ALA A 14 16.25 -2.88 -6.73
CA ALA A 14 16.33 -3.31 -5.34
C ALA A 14 15.34 -2.53 -4.46
N LEU A 15 15.22 -1.20 -4.65
CA LEU A 15 14.25 -0.38 -3.92
C LEU A 15 12.81 -0.85 -4.15
N GLY A 16 12.43 -1.13 -5.41
CA GLY A 16 11.09 -1.64 -5.74
C GLY A 16 10.83 -3.02 -5.12
N HIS A 17 11.82 -3.92 -5.18
CA HIS A 17 11.75 -5.24 -4.55
C HIS A 17 11.58 -5.16 -3.03
N VAL A 18 12.42 -4.35 -2.36
CA VAL A 18 12.34 -4.17 -0.91
C VAL A 18 10.98 -3.58 -0.56
N ALA A 19 10.53 -2.53 -1.26
CA ALA A 19 9.22 -1.90 -1.00
C ALA A 19 8.05 -2.89 -1.09
N ILE A 20 7.96 -3.63 -2.19
CA ILE A 20 6.84 -4.53 -2.45
C ILE A 20 6.88 -5.76 -1.52
N SER A 21 8.07 -6.23 -1.14
CA SER A 21 8.21 -7.31 -0.15
C SER A 21 7.72 -6.93 1.26
N GLN A 22 7.54 -5.64 1.54
CA GLN A 22 6.97 -5.18 2.80
C GLN A 22 5.44 -5.23 2.85
N LEU A 23 4.75 -5.37 1.71
CA LEU A 23 3.28 -5.32 1.64
C LEU A 23 2.58 -6.39 2.49
N PRO A 24 3.03 -7.66 2.53
CA PRO A 24 2.36 -8.68 3.35
C PRO A 24 2.38 -8.32 4.83
N PHE A 25 3.53 -7.87 5.33
CA PHE A 25 3.67 -7.46 6.73
C PHE A 25 2.88 -6.18 7.04
N GLN A 26 2.85 -5.23 6.10
CA GLN A 26 2.04 -4.03 6.21
C GLN A 26 0.56 -4.36 6.40
N VAL A 27 0.04 -5.38 5.69
CA VAL A 27 -1.34 -5.86 5.86
C VAL A 27 -1.55 -6.55 7.21
N LEU A 28 -0.62 -7.40 7.65
CA LEU A 28 -0.72 -8.11 8.95
C LEU A 28 -0.76 -7.19 10.18
N MET A 29 -0.22 -5.97 10.07
CA MET A 29 -0.32 -4.95 11.12
C MET A 29 -1.65 -4.18 11.08
N SER A 30 -2.42 -4.31 10.01
CA SER A 30 -3.71 -3.62 9.85
C SER A 30 -4.80 -4.28 10.69
N PRO A 31 -5.84 -3.53 11.11
CA PRO A 31 -6.98 -4.14 11.79
C PRO A 31 -7.79 -4.96 10.80
N ALA A 32 -7.98 -6.24 11.09
CA ALA A 32 -8.70 -7.18 10.21
C ALA A 32 -10.18 -6.81 9.97
N TRP A 33 -10.81 -6.12 10.93
CA TRP A 33 -12.17 -5.59 10.77
C TRP A 33 -12.28 -4.20 11.40
N TYR A 34 -12.28 -3.16 10.57
CA TYR A 34 -12.44 -1.78 11.03
C TYR A 34 -13.89 -1.29 10.98
N ILE A 35 -14.75 -2.01 10.24
CA ILE A 35 -16.16 -1.61 9.97
C ILE A 35 -17.04 -1.73 11.22
N SER A 36 -16.69 -2.58 12.19
CA SER A 36 -17.52 -2.78 13.39
C SER A 36 -17.44 -1.59 14.34
N ALA A 37 -18.57 -0.93 14.60
CA ALA A 37 -18.70 0.14 15.59
C ALA A 37 -18.24 -0.30 16.99
N SER A 38 -18.48 -1.57 17.33
CA SER A 38 -18.16 -2.17 18.64
C SER A 38 -16.75 -2.77 18.70
N ARG A 39 -16.08 -3.00 17.55
CA ARG A 39 -14.72 -3.54 17.49
C ARG A 39 -13.85 -2.85 16.43
N PRO A 40 -13.63 -1.52 16.52
CA PRO A 40 -12.80 -0.77 15.56
C PRO A 40 -11.30 -1.14 15.61
N THR A 41 -10.92 -2.03 16.54
CA THR A 41 -9.57 -2.55 16.76
C THR A 41 -9.58 -4.08 16.83
N SER A 42 -10.37 -4.73 15.96
CA SER A 42 -10.39 -6.20 15.91
C SER A 42 -8.95 -6.72 15.70
N PRO A 43 -8.48 -7.63 16.56
CA PRO A 43 -7.08 -7.99 16.60
C PRO A 43 -6.67 -8.75 15.33
N SER A 44 -5.58 -8.33 14.71
CA SER A 44 -4.95 -9.09 13.63
C SER A 44 -4.29 -10.35 14.18
N VAL A 45 -3.89 -11.25 13.29
CA VAL A 45 -3.13 -12.46 13.65
C VAL A 45 -1.86 -12.08 14.42
N VAL A 46 -1.17 -11.02 14.00
CA VAL A 46 0.02 -10.51 14.71
C VAL A 46 -0.33 -10.02 16.10
N SER A 47 -1.46 -9.32 16.29
CA SER A 47 -1.92 -8.87 17.61
C SER A 47 -2.12 -10.05 18.56
N ILE A 48 -2.71 -11.13 18.06
CA ILE A 48 -2.98 -12.35 18.84
C ILE A 48 -1.68 -13.07 19.19
N LEU A 49 -0.82 -13.33 18.21
CA LEU A 49 0.41 -14.10 18.39
C LEU A 49 1.45 -13.38 19.27
N THR A 50 1.50 -12.06 19.21
CA THR A 50 2.49 -11.26 19.96
C THR A 50 1.94 -10.69 21.26
N ALA A 51 0.64 -10.85 21.53
CA ALA A 51 -0.10 -10.16 22.58
C ALA A 51 0.03 -8.62 22.54
N ILE A 52 0.51 -8.04 21.43
CA ILE A 52 0.59 -6.58 21.26
C ILE A 52 -0.82 -6.06 20.94
N PRO A 53 -1.29 -5.00 21.63
CA PRO A 53 -2.60 -4.41 21.33
C PRO A 53 -2.73 -3.94 19.88
N GLN A 54 -3.86 -4.23 19.24
CA GLN A 54 -4.12 -3.81 17.86
C GLN A 54 -3.99 -2.28 17.67
N SER A 55 -4.30 -1.47 18.67
CA SER A 55 -4.11 -0.01 18.64
C SER A 55 -2.65 0.37 18.39
N THR A 56 -1.72 -0.35 19.02
CA THR A 56 -0.28 -0.18 18.89
C THR A 56 0.20 -0.62 17.51
N LEU A 57 -0.21 -1.81 17.05
CA LEU A 57 0.11 -2.29 15.69
C LEU A 57 -0.44 -1.37 14.61
N THR A 58 -1.64 -0.82 14.79
CA THR A 58 -2.22 0.15 13.84
C THR A 58 -1.40 1.45 13.81
N CYS A 59 -0.69 1.81 14.89
CA CYS A 59 0.26 2.93 14.87
C CYS A 59 1.49 2.59 14.02
N PHE A 60 2.05 1.40 14.20
CA PHE A 60 3.17 0.91 13.39
C PHE A 60 2.80 0.76 11.92
N HIS A 61 1.63 0.21 11.57
CA HIS A 61 1.11 0.18 10.20
C HIS A 61 1.16 1.56 9.52
N ARG A 62 0.71 2.62 10.21
CA ARG A 62 0.74 3.98 9.66
C ARG A 62 2.15 4.52 9.51
N LEU A 63 2.99 4.33 10.54
CA LEU A 63 4.36 4.83 10.54
C LEU A 63 5.18 4.13 9.44
N PHE A 64 5.11 2.80 9.40
CA PHE A 64 5.83 1.97 8.44
C PHE A 64 5.40 2.26 7.00
N GLY A 65 4.09 2.41 6.74
CA GLY A 65 3.59 2.82 5.42
C GLY A 65 4.16 4.17 4.96
N ARG A 66 4.29 5.14 5.86
CA ARG A 66 4.76 6.51 5.55
C ARG A 66 6.27 6.66 5.49
N VAL A 67 7.00 5.94 6.33
CA VAL A 67 8.45 6.13 6.53
C VAL A 67 9.26 5.07 5.79
N VAL A 68 8.68 3.90 5.53
CA VAL A 68 9.38 2.80 4.83
C VAL A 68 8.81 2.62 3.44
N LEU A 69 7.53 2.25 3.30
CA LEU A 69 6.97 1.90 1.98
C LEU A 69 6.96 3.09 1.02
N ALA A 70 6.38 4.21 1.44
CA ALA A 70 6.22 5.37 0.57
C ALA A 70 7.56 5.92 0.04
N PRO A 71 8.60 6.16 0.87
CA PRO A 71 9.89 6.62 0.37
C PRO A 71 10.54 5.63 -0.59
N LEU A 72 10.49 4.31 -0.30
CA LEU A 72 11.08 3.31 -1.19
C LEU A 72 10.41 3.29 -2.57
N LEU A 73 9.07 3.37 -2.63
CA LEU A 73 8.32 3.42 -3.89
C LEU A 73 8.56 4.72 -4.65
N ILE A 74 8.55 5.87 -3.96
CA ILE A 74 8.82 7.18 -4.57
C ILE A 74 10.25 7.22 -5.13
N MET A 75 11.24 6.74 -4.37
CA MET A 75 12.63 6.69 -4.85
C MET A 75 12.76 5.76 -6.05
N HIS A 76 12.19 4.56 -6.00
CA HIS A 76 12.16 3.63 -7.14
C HIS A 76 11.60 4.31 -8.41
N ALA A 77 10.42 4.93 -8.32
CA ALA A 77 9.79 5.60 -9.45
C ALA A 77 10.58 6.81 -9.95
N THR A 78 11.08 7.66 -9.03
CA THR A 78 11.84 8.86 -9.37
C THR A 78 13.15 8.50 -10.05
N LEU A 79 13.88 7.50 -9.54
CA LEU A 79 15.13 7.07 -10.13
C LEU A 79 14.92 6.45 -11.52
N TYR A 80 13.88 5.63 -11.71
CA TYR A 80 13.54 5.10 -13.03
C TYR A 80 13.16 6.20 -14.02
N LEU A 81 12.29 7.13 -13.61
CA LEU A 81 11.85 8.22 -14.46
C LEU A 81 13.02 9.13 -14.85
N SER A 82 13.91 9.42 -13.90
CA SER A 82 15.14 10.18 -14.14
C SER A 82 16.05 9.49 -15.16
N PHE A 83 16.25 8.17 -15.03
CA PHE A 83 17.00 7.38 -16.01
C PHE A 83 16.34 7.40 -17.39
N PHE A 84 15.01 7.28 -17.47
CA PHE A 84 14.29 7.32 -18.74
C PHE A 84 14.36 8.69 -19.43
N VAL A 85 14.35 9.79 -18.67
CA VAL A 85 14.50 11.14 -19.24
C VAL A 85 15.91 11.36 -19.79
N GLN A 86 16.93 10.92 -19.05
CA GLN A 86 18.34 11.17 -19.39
C GLN A 86 18.89 10.22 -20.45
N SER A 87 18.21 9.10 -20.72
CA SER A 87 18.64 8.11 -21.71
C SER A 87 18.09 8.43 -23.11
N PRO A 88 18.93 8.50 -24.15
CA PRO A 88 18.47 8.68 -25.52
C PRO A 88 17.80 7.42 -26.07
N HIS A 89 16.99 7.57 -27.11
CA HIS A 89 16.40 6.45 -27.85
C HIS A 89 16.50 6.73 -29.36
N PRO A 90 16.73 5.72 -30.23
CA PRO A 90 16.88 5.94 -31.67
C PRO A 90 15.62 6.53 -32.32
N ASP A 91 14.43 6.01 -31.98
CA ASP A 91 13.17 6.41 -32.63
C ASP A 91 12.35 7.46 -31.87
N PHE A 92 12.80 7.87 -30.68
CA PHE A 92 12.05 8.76 -29.77
C PHE A 92 12.98 9.83 -29.20
N SER A 93 12.44 10.99 -28.84
CA SER A 93 13.22 12.08 -28.24
C SER A 93 13.92 11.71 -26.93
N SER A 94 13.41 10.71 -26.20
CA SER A 94 14.04 10.11 -25.03
C SER A 94 13.52 8.68 -24.82
N LEU A 95 14.21 7.92 -23.98
CA LEU A 95 13.74 6.60 -23.54
C LEU A 95 12.39 6.70 -22.82
N LEU A 96 12.13 7.79 -22.10
CA LEU A 96 10.83 8.05 -21.47
C LEU A 96 9.69 8.12 -22.49
N ALA A 97 9.88 8.86 -23.59
CA ALA A 97 8.84 9.04 -24.60
C ALA A 97 8.38 7.71 -25.22
N LYS A 98 9.27 6.72 -25.29
CA LYS A 98 8.95 5.33 -25.61
C LYS A 98 8.27 4.62 -24.45
N ARG A 99 8.96 4.54 -23.31
CA ARG A 99 8.61 3.69 -22.16
C ARG A 99 7.27 4.05 -21.52
N ILE A 100 6.85 5.31 -21.56
CA ILE A 100 5.53 5.75 -21.03
C ILE A 100 4.34 5.08 -21.76
N ARG A 101 4.56 4.57 -22.97
CA ARG A 101 3.56 3.89 -23.79
C ARG A 101 3.50 2.39 -23.51
N GLU A 102 4.46 1.86 -22.76
CA GLU A 102 4.53 0.44 -22.42
C GLU A 102 3.73 0.17 -21.14
N LEU A 103 3.02 -0.97 -21.13
CA LEU A 103 2.03 -1.29 -20.10
C LEU A 103 2.65 -1.41 -18.71
N ASP A 104 3.86 -1.97 -18.62
CA ASP A 104 4.58 -2.14 -17.35
C ASP A 104 4.79 -0.77 -16.67
N VAL A 105 5.26 0.23 -17.41
CA VAL A 105 5.46 1.59 -16.88
C VAL A 105 4.14 2.26 -16.53
N GLN A 106 3.09 2.07 -17.31
CA GLN A 106 1.76 2.61 -17.01
C GLN A 106 1.19 2.03 -15.70
N TRP A 107 1.31 0.71 -15.50
CA TRP A 107 0.93 0.08 -14.23
C TRP A 107 1.77 0.59 -13.06
N GLY A 108 3.08 0.80 -13.26
CA GLY A 108 3.96 1.39 -12.26
C GLY A 108 3.52 2.81 -11.84
N LEU A 109 3.22 3.67 -12.81
CA LEU A 109 2.74 5.03 -12.56
C LEU A 109 1.36 5.04 -11.89
N CYS A 110 0.45 4.18 -12.35
CA CYS A 110 -0.85 3.98 -11.71
C CYS A 110 -0.68 3.60 -10.23
N GLY A 111 0.23 2.65 -9.94
CA GLY A 111 0.56 2.26 -8.57
C GLY A 111 1.05 3.42 -7.70
N ILE A 112 1.92 4.28 -8.22
CA ILE A 112 2.41 5.47 -7.51
C ILE A 112 1.27 6.47 -7.25
N VAL A 113 0.43 6.74 -8.24
CA VAL A 113 -0.74 7.63 -8.08
C VAL A 113 -1.68 7.09 -7.00
N ILE A 114 -2.00 5.79 -7.03
CA ILE A 114 -2.83 5.14 -6.03
C ILE A 114 -2.19 5.25 -4.63
N MET A 115 -0.88 5.01 -4.52
CA MET A 115 -0.15 5.18 -3.25
C MET A 115 -0.28 6.62 -2.72
N ILE A 116 -0.23 7.64 -3.58
CA ILE A 116 -0.39 9.04 -3.14
C ILE A 116 -1.81 9.23 -2.57
N PHE A 117 -2.84 8.72 -3.24
CA PHE A 117 -4.20 8.76 -2.71
C PHE A 117 -4.35 8.03 -1.38
N ILE A 118 -3.69 6.88 -1.20
CA ILE A 118 -3.66 6.15 0.09
C ILE A 118 -3.08 7.02 1.21
N LEU A 119 -2.00 7.75 0.95
CA LEU A 119 -1.34 8.61 1.94
C LEU A 119 -2.17 9.86 2.27
N LEU A 120 -2.81 10.45 1.26
CA LEU A 120 -3.65 11.64 1.39
C LEU A 120 -5.01 11.34 2.02
N LEU A 121 -5.48 10.08 1.94
CA LEU A 121 -6.75 9.67 2.53
C LEU A 121 -6.70 9.86 4.05
N ALA A 122 -7.33 10.94 4.51
CA ALA A 122 -7.32 11.32 5.91
C ALA A 122 -8.26 10.43 6.73
N ARG A 123 -7.72 9.88 7.84
CA ARG A 123 -8.56 9.22 8.84
C ARG A 123 -9.41 10.27 9.55
N PRO A 124 -10.71 10.04 9.77
CA PRO A 124 -11.53 10.94 10.57
C PRO A 124 -11.09 10.88 12.06
N LEU A 125 -10.23 11.82 12.47
CA LEU A 125 -9.90 12.09 13.86
C LEU A 125 -10.82 13.22 14.37
N GLY A 126 -12.06 12.90 14.74
CA GLY A 126 -12.96 13.86 15.42
C GLY A 126 -13.58 14.96 14.53
N SER A 127 -14.14 15.98 15.18
CA SER A 127 -15.05 16.99 14.60
C SER A 127 -14.39 18.01 13.67
N THR A 128 -13.07 18.00 13.54
CA THR A 128 -12.33 19.12 12.94
C THR A 128 -11.47 18.63 11.79
N GLY A 129 -11.88 18.94 10.55
CA GLY A 129 -10.98 18.93 9.38
C GLY A 129 -11.31 17.99 8.22
N GLY A 130 -12.55 17.51 8.06
CA GLY A 130 -12.98 16.80 6.84
C GLY A 130 -13.56 17.71 5.77
N LEU A 131 -13.60 17.25 4.51
CA LEU A 131 -14.35 17.85 3.40
C LEU A 131 -15.70 18.36 3.93
N TRP A 132 -16.04 19.62 3.63
CA TRP A 132 -17.19 20.33 4.17
C TRP A 132 -18.50 19.52 4.07
N ALA A 133 -18.62 18.68 3.03
CA ALA A 133 -19.74 17.77 2.77
C ALA A 133 -19.95 16.64 3.80
N MET A 134 -18.95 16.25 4.59
CA MET A 134 -19.08 15.16 5.57
C MET A 134 -19.27 15.64 7.01
N LYS A 135 -19.32 16.96 7.27
CA LYS A 135 -19.45 17.51 8.63
C LYS A 135 -20.70 17.04 9.38
N THR A 136 -21.78 16.72 8.67
CA THR A 136 -23.05 16.19 9.20
C THR A 136 -23.09 14.66 9.33
N ALA A 137 -22.14 13.94 8.73
CA ALA A 137 -22.06 12.49 8.80
C ALA A 137 -21.64 12.00 10.20
N SER A 138 -22.26 10.93 10.69
CA SER A 138 -21.87 10.27 11.94
C SER A 138 -20.41 9.77 11.88
N ILE A 139 -19.73 9.74 13.03
CA ILE A 139 -18.35 9.23 13.12
C ILE A 139 -18.22 7.79 12.60
N HIS A 140 -19.28 7.00 12.74
CA HIS A 140 -19.37 5.64 12.22
C HIS A 140 -19.30 5.63 10.68
N MET A 141 -20.14 6.42 10.02
CA MET A 141 -20.17 6.49 8.56
C MET A 141 -18.84 6.97 7.99
N ARG A 142 -18.21 7.97 8.63
CA ARG A 142 -16.89 8.44 8.21
C ARG A 142 -15.82 7.36 8.31
N ARG A 143 -15.82 6.57 9.39
CA ARG A 143 -14.87 5.45 9.59
C ARG A 143 -15.09 4.34 8.57
N GLN A 144 -16.34 4.02 8.25
CA GLN A 144 -16.70 3.03 7.26
C GLN A 144 -16.26 3.46 5.85
N VAL A 145 -16.56 4.71 5.45
CA VAL A 145 -16.12 5.26 4.16
C VAL A 145 -14.60 5.25 4.06
N PHE A 146 -13.90 5.72 5.10
CA PHE A 146 -12.43 5.66 5.15
C PHE A 146 -11.91 4.25 4.93
N TYR A 147 -12.45 3.26 5.65
CA TYR A 147 -11.98 1.88 5.54
C TYR A 147 -12.23 1.28 4.17
N ILE A 148 -13.45 1.41 3.64
CA ILE A 148 -13.80 0.88 2.33
C ILE A 148 -12.92 1.53 1.25
N ALA A 149 -12.80 2.86 1.27
CA ALA A 149 -11.95 3.57 0.32
C ALA A 149 -10.48 3.14 0.44
N HIS A 150 -9.96 3.02 1.66
CA HIS A 150 -8.57 2.60 1.90
C HIS A 150 -8.31 1.18 1.39
N VAL A 151 -9.18 0.21 1.72
CA VAL A 151 -9.03 -1.18 1.27
C VAL A 151 -9.18 -1.30 -0.25
N LEU A 152 -10.11 -0.57 -0.86
CA LEU A 152 -10.26 -0.53 -2.33
C LEU A 152 -9.02 0.04 -3.02
N LEU A 153 -8.44 1.10 -2.46
CA LEU A 153 -7.19 1.65 -2.97
C LEU A 153 -6.03 0.67 -2.82
N ILE A 154 -5.93 -0.05 -1.70
CA ILE A 154 -4.90 -1.09 -1.51
C ILE A 154 -5.11 -2.23 -2.51
N ALA A 155 -6.34 -2.68 -2.74
CA ALA A 155 -6.65 -3.70 -3.75
C ALA A 155 -6.26 -3.22 -5.17
N ALA A 156 -6.56 -1.97 -5.52
CA ALA A 156 -6.14 -1.38 -6.78
C ALA A 156 -4.61 -1.26 -6.89
N MET A 157 -3.92 -0.92 -5.79
CA MET A 157 -2.47 -0.88 -5.73
C MET A 157 -1.85 -2.26 -5.94
N CYS A 158 -2.42 -3.30 -5.32
CA CYS A 158 -2.00 -4.70 -5.51
C CYS A 158 -2.22 -5.15 -6.97
N LEU A 159 -3.34 -4.77 -7.59
CA LEU A 159 -3.61 -5.06 -9.01
C LEU A 159 -2.56 -4.40 -9.91
N ALA A 160 -2.27 -3.12 -9.66
CA ALA A 160 -1.24 -2.40 -10.40
C ALA A 160 0.14 -3.03 -10.22
N ALA A 161 0.52 -3.39 -9.00
CA ALA A 161 1.79 -4.05 -8.72
C ALA A 161 1.91 -5.43 -9.40
N TYR A 162 0.83 -6.20 -9.45
CA TYR A 162 0.80 -7.53 -10.09
C TYR A 162 1.07 -7.46 -11.59
N TYR A 163 0.50 -6.47 -12.27
CA TYR A 163 0.69 -6.27 -13.71
C TYR A 163 1.90 -5.39 -14.07
N HIS A 164 2.49 -4.70 -13.10
CA HIS A 164 3.71 -3.92 -13.32
C HIS A 164 4.91 -4.82 -13.65
N VAL A 165 5.15 -5.87 -12.86
CA VAL A 165 6.31 -6.76 -13.06
C VAL A 165 6.14 -8.13 -12.40
N ALA A 166 6.66 -9.19 -13.02
CA ALA A 166 6.53 -10.58 -12.53
C ALA A 166 7.08 -10.77 -11.11
N GLN A 167 8.20 -10.13 -10.78
CA GLN A 167 8.82 -10.23 -9.46
C GLN A 167 7.94 -9.70 -8.33
N ALA A 168 7.03 -8.75 -8.61
CA ALA A 168 6.10 -8.22 -7.61
C ALA A 168 4.94 -9.18 -7.32
N GLN A 169 4.60 -10.07 -8.25
CA GLN A 169 3.42 -10.94 -8.16
C GLN A 169 3.45 -11.84 -6.93
N THR A 170 4.60 -12.45 -6.62
CA THR A 170 4.75 -13.31 -5.44
C THR A 170 4.39 -12.59 -4.15
N TYR A 171 4.86 -11.35 -3.98
CA TYR A 171 4.55 -10.55 -2.79
C TYR A 171 3.12 -10.04 -2.78
N VAL A 172 2.52 -9.76 -3.95
CA VAL A 172 1.08 -9.46 -4.04
C VAL A 172 0.26 -10.68 -3.58
N LEU A 173 0.59 -11.89 -4.02
CA LEU A 173 -0.08 -13.11 -3.59
C LEU A 173 0.09 -13.35 -2.09
N GLN A 174 1.28 -13.13 -1.53
CA GLN A 174 1.52 -13.16 -0.09
C GLN A 174 0.67 -12.12 0.66
N THR A 175 0.50 -10.93 0.08
CA THR A 175 -0.32 -9.86 0.65
C THR A 175 -1.81 -10.26 0.69
N LEU A 176 -2.32 -10.85 -0.38
CA LEU A 176 -3.67 -11.40 -0.43
C LEU A 176 -3.85 -12.55 0.57
N GLY A 177 -2.86 -13.43 0.67
CA GLY A 177 -2.83 -14.51 1.66
C GLY A 177 -2.86 -13.98 3.09
N ALA A 178 -2.03 -12.99 3.41
CA ALA A 178 -2.02 -12.32 4.72
C ALA A 178 -3.37 -11.70 5.06
N PHE A 179 -4.00 -11.01 4.10
CA PHE A 179 -5.33 -10.43 4.29
C PHE A 179 -6.41 -11.51 4.56
N ALA A 180 -6.39 -12.61 3.79
CA ALA A 180 -7.29 -13.73 4.01
C ALA A 180 -7.09 -14.38 5.39
N LEU A 181 -5.84 -14.49 5.84
CA LEU A 181 -5.48 -15.06 7.15
C LEU A 181 -6.00 -14.18 8.30
N ASP A 182 -5.79 -12.87 8.21
CA ASP A 182 -6.29 -11.91 9.20
C ASP A 182 -7.81 -11.91 9.29
N THR A 183 -8.51 -11.92 8.15
CA THR A 183 -9.97 -11.94 8.09
C THR A 183 -10.56 -13.24 8.64
N ALA A 184 -9.98 -14.39 8.26
CA ALA A 184 -10.40 -15.70 8.76
C ALA A 184 -10.18 -15.81 10.28
N CYS A 185 -9.01 -15.40 10.77
CA CYS A 185 -8.69 -15.42 12.20
C CYS A 185 -9.69 -14.58 13.00
N CYS A 186 -9.93 -13.33 12.57
CA CYS A 186 -10.91 -12.46 13.22
C CYS A 186 -12.34 -13.03 13.23
N TRP A 187 -12.73 -13.71 12.16
CA TRP A 187 -14.03 -14.35 12.08
C TRP A 187 -14.19 -15.49 13.08
N VAL A 188 -13.17 -16.34 13.22
CA VAL A 188 -13.15 -17.44 14.22
C VAL A 188 -13.25 -16.89 15.65
N PHE A 189 -12.40 -15.94 16.04
CA PHE A 189 -12.42 -15.36 17.38
C PHE A 189 -13.68 -14.52 17.68
N SER A 190 -14.37 -14.05 16.64
CA SER A 190 -15.64 -13.35 16.81
C SER A 190 -16.81 -14.28 17.09
N ARG A 191 -16.73 -15.55 16.68
CA ARG A 191 -17.73 -16.58 16.99
C ARG A 191 -17.63 -17.08 18.43
N ASP A 192 -16.42 -17.17 18.97
CA ASP A 192 -16.16 -17.73 20.30
C ASP A 192 -16.74 -16.86 21.45
N LYS A 193 -16.87 -15.55 21.24
CA LYS A 193 -17.44 -14.59 22.21
C LYS A 193 -18.99 -14.55 22.23
N LYS A 194 -19.68 -15.51 21.61
CA LYS A 194 -21.16 -15.61 21.60
C LYS A 194 -21.71 -16.65 22.59
N HIS A 195 -20.87 -17.23 23.44
CA HIS A 195 -21.25 -18.08 24.57
C HIS A 195 -20.88 -17.38 25.88
#